data_AF-A0A523NK40-F1
#
_entry.id   AF-A0A523NK40-F1
#
_cell.length_a   1.000
_cell.length_b   1.000
_cell.length_c   1.000
_cell.angle_alpha   90.00
_cell.angle_beta   90.00
_cell.angle_gamma   90.00
#
_symmetry.space_group_name_H-M   'P 1'
#
loop_
_entity.id
_entity.type
_entity.pdbx_description
1 polymer ?
#
loop_
_entity_poly.entity_id
_entity_poly.type
_entity_poly.pdbx_seq_one_letter_code
_entity_poly.pdbx_strand_id
1 'polypeptide(L)'
;MIRMWNRKSDFRIPLGKVVLVAAWAFCCFSASFTWARGAPQLVFEAEGKSSVKNENYVKSRALAVDYAFQNAFVLALQDVLGKRTYNRKRRVLKNMLKRPKKYINRYRYLEVYDSEVEQFSRVKLEVVFFPQAINRELSRLGILSSLVKPNTALVLINERSLSAEVPPDFWDYVPISEVAMLQKFLAAGVNVTTRETLSELIDEREVYEAIQGDLDAAVDIGL
;
A
#
# COMPACT_ATOMS: atom_id res chain seq x y z
N MET A 1 -17.47 43.98 70.97
CA MET A 1 -18.52 43.71 69.96
C MET A 1 -18.71 42.20 69.89
N ILE A 2 -19.86 41.73 70.41
CA ILE A 2 -20.53 40.41 70.26
C ILE A 2 -19.84 39.13 70.78
N ARG A 3 -20.65 38.39 71.55
CA ARG A 3 -20.44 37.20 72.40
C ARG A 3 -20.57 35.87 71.64
N MET A 4 -19.96 34.83 72.22
CA MET A 4 -20.36 33.41 72.30
C MET A 4 -21.78 33.04 71.81
N TRP A 5 -21.95 31.89 71.13
CA TRP A 5 -22.37 30.60 71.73
C TRP A 5 -22.68 29.50 70.68
N ASN A 6 -22.17 28.29 70.96
CA ASN A 6 -22.75 26.93 70.80
C ASN A 6 -24.18 26.76 70.21
N ARG A 7 -24.39 25.83 69.25
CA ARG A 7 -25.44 24.78 69.31
C ARG A 7 -25.32 23.71 68.18
N LYS A 8 -25.53 22.45 68.58
CA LYS A 8 -25.76 21.24 67.76
C LYS A 8 -26.98 21.36 66.84
N SER A 9 -26.96 20.64 65.71
CA SER A 9 -28.19 20.06 65.14
C SER A 9 -27.90 18.82 64.30
N ASP A 10 -28.61 17.76 64.63
CA ASP A 10 -28.61 16.41 64.09
C ASP A 10 -28.89 16.32 62.59
N PHE A 11 -28.21 15.39 61.90
CA PHE A 11 -28.71 14.82 60.65
C PHE A 11 -28.63 13.30 60.72
N ARG A 12 -29.72 12.70 61.22
CA ARG A 12 -29.98 11.25 61.21
C ARG A 12 -30.41 10.85 59.80
N ILE A 13 -29.64 9.97 59.16
CA ILE A 13 -30.02 9.28 57.92
C ILE A 13 -30.92 8.09 58.30
N PRO A 14 -32.18 8.00 57.84
CA PRO A 14 -32.96 6.79 58.03
C PRO A 14 -32.49 5.69 57.08
N LEU A 15 -32.09 4.56 57.67
CA LEU A 15 -31.94 3.27 56.99
C LEU A 15 -33.26 2.92 56.29
N GLY A 16 -33.24 2.90 54.98
CA GLY A 16 -34.39 2.47 54.18
C GLY A 16 -33.98 2.23 52.74
N LYS A 17 -33.46 1.04 52.47
CA LYS A 17 -33.31 0.43 51.13
C LYS A 17 -32.33 1.14 50.17
N VAL A 18 -31.05 0.84 50.33
CA VAL A 18 -30.09 0.86 49.21
C VAL A 18 -29.64 -0.57 48.98
N VAL A 19 -30.36 -1.28 48.11
CA VAL A 19 -29.93 -2.55 47.54
C VAL A 19 -28.80 -2.22 46.58
N LEU A 20 -27.56 -2.48 47.01
CA LEU A 20 -26.36 -2.39 46.20
C LEU A 20 -26.33 -3.61 45.27
N VAL A 21 -26.84 -3.44 44.05
CA VAL A 21 -26.56 -4.37 42.94
C VAL A 21 -25.15 -4.04 42.42
N ALA A 22 -24.14 -4.60 43.08
CA ALA A 22 -22.78 -4.64 42.56
C ALA A 22 -22.58 -5.99 41.86
N ALA A 23 -23.07 -6.08 40.62
CA ALA A 23 -22.80 -7.22 39.76
C ALA A 23 -22.83 -6.73 38.30
N TRP A 24 -21.75 -7.04 37.57
CA TRP A 24 -21.57 -6.96 36.12
C TRP A 24 -20.99 -5.66 35.55
N ALA A 25 -19.66 -5.60 35.52
CA ALA A 25 -18.90 -5.09 34.37
C ALA A 25 -17.44 -5.58 34.48
N PHE A 26 -17.26 -6.91 34.57
CA PHE A 26 -15.96 -7.57 34.49
C PHE A 26 -15.94 -8.44 33.23
N CYS A 27 -16.03 -7.81 32.06
CA CYS A 27 -15.77 -8.41 30.76
C CYS A 27 -15.36 -7.30 29.79
N CYS A 28 -14.29 -7.52 29.02
CA CYS A 28 -13.80 -6.70 27.92
C CYS A 28 -12.91 -5.49 28.26
N PHE A 29 -11.75 -5.72 28.88
CA PHE A 29 -10.57 -4.92 28.52
C PHE A 29 -9.29 -5.75 28.46
N SER A 30 -9.36 -6.92 27.84
CA SER A 30 -8.21 -7.45 27.11
C SER A 30 -8.27 -6.86 25.70
N ALA A 31 -7.89 -5.60 25.57
CA ALA A 31 -7.46 -5.09 24.28
C ALA A 31 -6.23 -5.91 23.92
N SER A 32 -6.47 -7.00 23.17
CA SER A 32 -5.43 -7.74 22.48
C SER A 32 -4.66 -6.69 21.69
N PHE A 33 -3.48 -6.34 22.21
CA PHE A 33 -2.49 -5.56 21.50
C PHE A 33 -2.01 -6.48 20.38
N THR A 34 -2.79 -6.55 19.31
CA THR A 34 -2.36 -7.14 18.06
C THR A 34 -1.21 -6.27 17.60
N TRP A 35 0.00 -6.79 17.77
CA TRP A 35 1.18 -6.30 17.08
C TRP A 35 0.80 -6.25 15.60
N ALA A 36 0.50 -5.06 15.11
CA ALA A 36 0.34 -4.83 13.69
C ALA A 36 1.67 -5.26 13.07
N ARG A 37 1.69 -6.42 12.39
CA ARG A 37 2.78 -6.76 11.46
C ARG A 37 2.97 -5.52 10.60
N GLY A 38 4.12 -4.88 10.75
CA GLY A 38 4.39 -3.59 10.11
C GLY A 38 4.03 -3.68 8.64
N ALA A 39 3.17 -2.77 8.19
CA ALA A 39 2.80 -2.69 6.78
C ALA A 39 4.07 -2.72 5.92
N PRO A 40 4.07 -3.40 4.75
CA PRO A 40 5.22 -3.44 3.86
C PRO A 40 5.70 -2.00 3.63
N GLN A 41 6.93 -1.72 4.06
CA GLN A 41 7.49 -0.38 3.94
C GLN A 41 8.04 -0.23 2.53
N LEU A 42 7.54 0.76 1.82
CA LEU A 42 8.07 1.18 0.52
C LEU A 42 9.39 1.92 0.76
N VAL A 43 10.49 1.17 0.77
CA VAL A 43 11.87 1.67 0.97
C VAL A 43 12.60 1.66 -0.37
N PHE A 44 13.15 2.81 -0.76
CA PHE A 44 13.89 2.95 -2.01
C PHE A 44 15.18 3.72 -1.81
N GLU A 45 16.24 3.27 -2.47
CA GLU A 45 17.48 4.03 -2.61
C GLU A 45 17.45 4.84 -3.91
N ALA A 46 17.82 6.12 -3.83
CA ALA A 46 17.94 6.96 -5.02
C ALA A 46 19.06 7.97 -4.89
N GLU A 47 19.65 8.31 -6.04
CA GLU A 47 20.66 9.33 -6.19
C GLU A 47 20.07 10.59 -6.83
N GLY A 48 20.51 11.76 -6.38
CA GLY A 48 20.32 13.02 -7.08
C GLY A 48 21.65 13.70 -7.32
N LYS A 49 21.80 14.26 -8.53
CA LYS A 49 22.98 15.04 -8.95
C LYS A 49 22.54 16.44 -9.37
N SER A 50 23.31 17.45 -9.00
CA SER A 50 23.10 18.82 -9.46
C SER A 50 24.43 19.53 -9.70
N SER A 51 24.46 20.41 -10.70
CA SER A 51 25.63 21.25 -10.98
C SER A 51 25.68 22.45 -10.05
N VAL A 52 26.87 22.75 -9.56
CA VAL A 52 27.17 23.87 -8.68
C VAL A 52 27.16 25.15 -9.50
N LYS A 53 26.48 26.18 -8.99
CA LYS A 53 26.47 27.53 -9.60
C LYS A 53 27.07 28.50 -8.59
N ASN A 54 27.98 29.36 -9.07
CA ASN A 54 28.67 30.36 -8.25
C ASN A 54 29.37 29.74 -7.02
N GLU A 55 29.98 28.56 -7.19
CA GLU A 55 30.71 27.84 -6.13
C GLU A 55 29.87 27.53 -4.87
N ASN A 56 28.54 27.60 -4.98
CA ASN A 56 27.65 27.38 -3.85
C ASN A 56 27.23 25.90 -3.74
N TYR A 57 28.08 25.10 -3.10
CA TYR A 57 27.85 23.68 -2.85
C TYR A 57 26.66 23.42 -1.93
N VAL A 58 26.38 24.30 -0.97
CA VAL A 58 25.24 24.13 -0.06
C VAL A 58 23.91 24.15 -0.82
N LYS A 59 23.77 25.13 -1.73
CA LYS A 59 22.58 25.24 -2.57
C LYS A 59 22.49 24.10 -3.58
N SER A 60 23.62 23.69 -4.16
CA SER A 60 23.65 22.54 -5.06
C SER A 60 23.24 21.26 -4.33
N ARG A 61 23.79 21.00 -3.15
CA ARG A 61 23.44 19.83 -2.34
C ARG A 61 21.95 19.78 -1.99
N ALA A 62 21.35 20.92 -1.65
CA ALA A 62 19.90 21.00 -1.42
C ALA A 62 19.09 20.62 -2.68
N LEU A 63 19.53 21.05 -3.86
CA LEU A 63 18.91 20.66 -5.13
C LEU A 63 19.13 19.18 -5.45
N ALA A 64 20.32 18.63 -5.16
CA ALA A 64 20.61 17.21 -5.31
C ALA A 64 19.69 16.35 -4.42
N VAL A 65 19.40 16.79 -3.19
CA VAL A 65 18.41 16.15 -2.32
C VAL A 65 17.01 16.17 -2.94
N ASP A 66 16.58 17.31 -3.49
CA ASP A 66 15.27 17.40 -4.15
C ASP A 66 15.18 16.47 -5.37
N TYR A 67 16.25 16.34 -6.15
CA TYR A 67 16.32 15.38 -7.25
C TYR A 67 16.31 13.92 -6.76
N ALA A 68 17.03 13.61 -5.68
CA ALA A 68 17.01 12.26 -5.09
C ALA A 68 15.60 11.88 -4.64
N PHE A 69 14.85 12.80 -4.01
CA PHE A 69 13.45 12.57 -3.65
C PHE A 69 12.54 12.35 -4.86
N GLN A 70 12.73 13.11 -5.95
CA GLN A 70 11.98 12.89 -7.18
C GLN A 70 12.27 11.51 -7.77
N ASN A 71 13.54 11.13 -7.84
CA ASN A 71 13.98 9.84 -8.38
C ASN A 71 13.45 8.67 -7.54
N ALA A 72 13.57 8.74 -6.22
CA ALA A 72 12.99 7.73 -5.31
C ALA A 72 11.48 7.60 -5.50
N PHE A 73 10.79 8.73 -5.70
CA PHE A 73 9.34 8.70 -5.86
C PHE A 73 8.90 8.16 -7.22
N VAL A 74 9.71 8.33 -8.28
CA VAL A 74 9.50 7.65 -9.57
C VAL A 74 9.60 6.14 -9.39
N LEU A 75 10.62 5.65 -8.68
CA LEU A 75 10.78 4.22 -8.39
C LEU A 75 9.55 3.69 -7.64
N ALA A 76 9.11 4.39 -6.60
CA ALA A 76 7.92 4.02 -5.84
C ALA A 76 6.63 3.97 -6.71
N LEU A 77 6.46 4.91 -7.64
CA LEU A 77 5.31 4.90 -8.53
C LEU A 77 5.40 3.79 -9.59
N GLN A 78 6.60 3.44 -10.04
CA GLN A 78 6.82 2.33 -10.98
C GLN A 78 6.60 0.98 -10.31
N ASP A 79 6.97 0.85 -9.03
CA ASP A 79 6.71 -0.33 -8.20
C ASP A 79 5.19 -0.54 -8.01
N VAL A 80 4.46 0.53 -7.70
CA VAL A 80 3.01 0.45 -7.45
C VAL A 80 2.17 0.27 -8.73
N LEU A 81 2.58 0.86 -9.86
CA LEU A 81 1.77 0.89 -11.09
C LEU A 81 2.27 -0.03 -12.21
N GLY A 82 3.52 -0.50 -12.11
CA GLY A 82 4.27 -1.05 -13.24
C GLY A 82 4.83 0.04 -14.17
N LYS A 83 5.98 -0.24 -14.79
CA LYS A 83 6.71 0.71 -15.68
C LYS A 83 5.86 1.16 -16.88
N ARG A 84 5.08 0.25 -17.49
CA ARG A 84 4.24 0.54 -18.66
C ARG A 84 3.13 1.54 -18.33
N THR A 85 2.39 1.30 -17.25
CA THR A 85 1.31 2.17 -16.78
C THR A 85 1.83 3.55 -16.37
N TYR A 86 2.94 3.58 -15.62
CA TYR A 86 3.58 4.82 -15.23
C TYR A 86 3.90 5.70 -16.45
N ASN A 87 4.50 5.12 -17.50
CA ASN A 87 4.85 5.85 -18.72
C ASN A 87 3.61 6.38 -19.45
N ARG A 88 2.55 5.57 -19.57
CA ARG A 88 1.28 5.97 -20.20
C ARG A 88 0.57 7.10 -19.45
N LYS A 89 0.63 7.11 -18.11
CA LYS A 89 -0.05 8.10 -17.25
C LYS A 89 0.88 9.21 -16.73
N ARG A 90 2.11 9.32 -17.23
CA ARG A 90 3.15 10.26 -16.76
C ARG A 90 2.67 11.71 -16.71
N ARG A 91 1.83 12.14 -17.66
CA ARG A 91 1.27 13.51 -17.71
C ARG A 91 0.42 13.82 -16.48
N VAL A 92 -0.40 12.86 -16.03
CA VAL A 92 -1.27 13.01 -14.85
C VAL A 92 -0.44 12.98 -13.56
N LEU A 93 0.55 12.09 -13.49
CA LEU A 93 1.44 11.92 -12.34
C LEU A 93 2.41 13.09 -12.13
N LYS A 94 2.62 13.94 -13.15
CA LYS A 94 3.51 15.11 -13.08
C LYS A 94 3.23 16.01 -11.87
N ASN A 95 1.97 16.15 -11.48
CA ASN A 95 1.59 16.98 -10.32
C ASN A 95 2.04 16.37 -8.99
N MET A 96 2.05 15.03 -8.87
CA MET A 96 2.59 14.34 -7.70
C MET A 96 4.11 14.49 -7.63
N LEU A 97 4.80 14.35 -8.77
CA LEU A 97 6.26 14.47 -8.88
C LEU A 97 6.78 15.88 -8.52
N LYS A 98 5.96 16.93 -8.63
CA LYS A 98 6.33 18.28 -8.19
C LYS A 98 6.48 18.40 -6.67
N ARG A 99 5.84 17.52 -5.89
CA ARG A 99 5.79 17.59 -4.42
C ARG A 99 6.01 16.21 -3.79
N PRO A 100 7.17 15.56 -4.03
CA PRO A 100 7.44 14.20 -3.55
C PRO A 100 7.48 14.14 -2.02
N LYS A 101 7.95 15.20 -1.36
CA LYS A 101 8.08 15.32 0.11
C LYS A 101 6.77 15.05 0.87
N LYS A 102 5.60 15.28 0.26
CA LYS A 102 4.29 15.01 0.88
C LYS A 102 4.06 13.52 1.17
N TYR A 103 4.72 12.64 0.43
CA TYR A 103 4.53 11.20 0.51
C TYR A 103 5.63 10.49 1.29
N ILE A 104 6.68 11.23 1.69
CA ILE A 104 7.82 10.69 2.41
C ILE A 104 7.46 10.60 3.89
N ASN A 105 7.71 9.43 4.47
CA ASN A 105 7.62 9.19 5.91
C ASN A 105 8.93 9.56 6.59
N ARG A 106 10.02 8.94 6.15
CA ARG A 106 11.36 9.18 6.67
C ARG A 106 12.37 9.02 5.55
N TYR A 107 13.54 9.61 5.73
CA TYR A 107 14.66 9.44 4.83
C TYR A 107 15.96 9.45 5.61
N ARG A 108 16.99 8.83 5.03
CA ARG A 108 18.33 8.72 5.60
C ARG A 108 19.36 9.04 4.52
N TYR A 109 20.34 9.86 4.88
CA TYR A 109 21.50 10.09 4.03
C TYR A 109 22.38 8.84 4.04
N LEU A 110 22.68 8.32 2.86
CA LEU A 110 23.65 7.24 2.69
C LEU A 110 25.00 7.84 2.34
N GLU A 111 25.04 8.69 1.31
CA GLU A 111 26.25 9.31 0.81
C GLU A 111 25.99 10.75 0.39
N VAL A 112 26.98 11.60 0.61
CA VAL A 112 27.02 12.99 0.16
C VAL A 112 28.40 13.24 -0.39
N TYR A 113 28.47 13.70 -1.63
CA TYR A 113 29.72 13.95 -2.33
C TYR A 113 29.66 15.27 -3.09
N ASP A 114 30.67 16.10 -2.89
CA ASP A 114 30.83 17.36 -3.62
C ASP A 114 32.17 17.30 -4.37
N SER A 115 32.11 17.48 -5.69
CA SER A 115 33.30 17.57 -6.54
C SER A 115 33.61 19.03 -6.81
N GLU A 116 34.77 19.48 -6.33
CA GLU A 116 35.28 20.81 -6.65
C GLU A 116 35.77 20.91 -8.10
N VAL A 117 36.36 19.82 -8.61
CA VAL A 117 36.93 19.75 -9.97
C VAL A 117 35.82 19.75 -11.02
N GLU A 118 34.79 18.93 -10.83
CA GLU A 118 33.68 18.79 -11.79
C GLU A 118 32.48 19.69 -11.46
N GLN A 119 32.57 20.48 -10.37
CA GLN A 119 31.55 21.44 -9.93
C GLN A 119 30.14 20.81 -9.84
N PHE A 120 30.00 19.68 -9.16
CA PHE A 120 28.69 19.07 -8.89
C PHE A 120 28.56 18.57 -7.45
N SER A 121 27.32 18.51 -7.00
CA SER A 121 26.92 17.85 -5.76
C SER A 121 26.08 16.62 -6.06
N ARG A 122 26.43 15.51 -5.42
CA ARG A 122 25.74 14.21 -5.50
C ARG A 122 25.28 13.81 -4.11
N VAL A 123 24.05 13.34 -4.01
CA VAL A 123 23.47 12.85 -2.77
C VAL A 123 22.76 11.53 -3.03
N LYS A 124 23.08 10.52 -2.23
CA LYS A 124 22.39 9.23 -2.21
C LYS A 124 21.55 9.12 -0.94
N LEU A 125 20.26 8.85 -1.11
CA LEU A 125 19.28 8.76 -0.02
C LEU A 125 18.59 7.41 -0.02
N GLU A 126 18.31 6.92 1.17
CA GLU A 126 17.29 5.91 1.43
C GLU A 126 16.01 6.63 1.83
N VAL A 127 14.90 6.37 1.13
CA VAL A 127 13.63 7.07 1.32
C VAL A 127 12.55 6.04 1.60
N VAL A 128 11.79 6.28 2.66
CA VAL A 128 10.63 5.48 3.04
C VAL A 128 9.36 6.28 2.79
N PHE A 129 8.44 5.73 2.01
CA PHE A 129 7.18 6.39 1.68
C PHE A 129 6.02 5.94 2.58
N PHE A 130 4.94 6.72 2.58
CA PHE A 130 3.63 6.34 3.11
C PHE A 130 2.80 5.67 2.00
N PRO A 131 2.63 4.34 2.00
CA PRO A 131 1.86 3.67 0.94
C PRO A 131 0.42 4.18 0.87
N GLN A 132 -0.19 4.44 2.03
CA GLN A 132 -1.56 4.96 2.12
C GLN A 132 -1.74 6.35 1.46
N ALA A 133 -0.72 7.22 1.56
CA ALA A 133 -0.79 8.56 0.98
C ALA A 133 -0.67 8.51 -0.54
N ILE A 134 0.19 7.62 -1.05
CA ILE A 134 0.36 7.37 -2.49
C ILE A 134 -0.94 6.78 -3.05
N ASN A 135 -1.45 5.71 -2.43
CA ASN A 135 -2.66 5.03 -2.90
C ASN A 135 -3.88 5.96 -2.89
N ARG A 136 -4.07 6.75 -1.83
CA ARG A 136 -5.16 7.73 -1.76
C ARG A 136 -5.11 8.73 -2.92
N GLU A 137 -3.93 9.24 -3.24
CA GLU A 137 -3.78 10.20 -4.33
C GLU A 137 -3.98 9.54 -5.70
N LEU A 138 -3.46 8.34 -5.92
CA LEU A 138 -3.67 7.59 -7.16
C LEU A 138 -5.14 7.21 -7.37
N SER A 139 -5.88 6.86 -6.30
CA SER A 139 -7.33 6.66 -6.34
C SER A 139 -8.06 7.96 -6.67
N ARG A 140 -7.66 9.09 -6.08
CA ARG A 140 -8.24 10.41 -6.38
C ARG A 140 -8.04 10.82 -7.83
N LEU A 141 -6.94 10.39 -8.44
CA LEU A 141 -6.65 10.60 -9.87
C LEU A 141 -7.35 9.59 -10.78
N GLY A 142 -8.11 8.63 -10.24
CA GLY A 142 -8.79 7.58 -11.00
C GLY A 142 -7.84 6.57 -11.64
N ILE A 143 -6.58 6.51 -11.21
CA ILE A 143 -5.57 5.62 -11.77
C ILE A 143 -5.76 4.22 -11.18
N LEU A 144 -5.93 4.11 -9.86
CA LEU A 144 -6.16 2.81 -9.23
C LEU A 144 -7.51 2.20 -9.61
N SER A 145 -8.55 2.99 -9.83
CA SER A 145 -9.83 2.49 -10.36
C SER A 145 -9.72 1.98 -11.81
N SER A 146 -8.68 2.39 -12.55
CA SER A 146 -8.38 1.86 -13.89
C SER A 146 -7.43 0.64 -13.87
N LEU A 147 -6.72 0.43 -12.76
CA LEU A 147 -5.80 -0.71 -12.58
C LEU A 147 -6.49 -1.88 -11.87
N VAL A 148 -7.38 -1.56 -10.94
CA VAL A 148 -7.95 -2.52 -10.01
C VAL A 148 -9.45 -2.23 -9.94
N LYS A 149 -10.27 -3.15 -10.47
CA LYS A 149 -11.56 -3.41 -9.82
C LYS A 149 -11.20 -3.96 -8.43
N PRO A 150 -11.39 -3.21 -7.33
CA PRO A 150 -10.94 -3.66 -6.02
C PRO A 150 -11.57 -5.00 -5.67
N ASN A 151 -10.73 -5.95 -5.25
CA ASN A 151 -11.06 -7.31 -4.83
C ASN A 151 -11.61 -8.21 -5.94
N THR A 152 -10.98 -8.17 -7.11
CA THR A 152 -11.28 -9.13 -8.16
C THR A 152 -10.42 -10.37 -7.98
N ALA A 153 -11.03 -11.48 -7.59
CA ALA A 153 -10.37 -12.78 -7.59
C ALA A 153 -10.32 -13.32 -9.02
N LEU A 154 -9.19 -13.94 -9.36
CA LEU A 154 -9.04 -14.73 -10.57
C LEU A 154 -8.74 -16.16 -10.14
N VAL A 155 -9.40 -17.11 -10.77
CA VAL A 155 -9.16 -18.54 -10.59
C VAL A 155 -8.90 -19.11 -11.96
N LEU A 156 -7.67 -19.54 -12.22
CA LEU A 156 -7.31 -20.28 -13.42
C LEU A 156 -6.84 -21.66 -12.97
N ILE A 157 -7.50 -22.70 -13.46
CA ILE A 157 -7.12 -24.08 -13.20
C ILE A 157 -6.71 -24.73 -14.52
N ASN A 158 -5.60 -25.47 -14.49
CA ASN A 158 -5.24 -26.36 -15.58
C ASN A 158 -5.58 -27.79 -15.15
N GLU A 159 -6.73 -28.29 -15.60
CA GLU A 159 -7.14 -29.68 -15.33
C GLU A 159 -6.60 -30.61 -16.43
N ARG A 160 -5.82 -31.62 -16.02
CA ARG A 160 -5.43 -32.71 -16.90
C ARG A 160 -6.43 -33.85 -16.74
N SER A 161 -7.23 -34.09 -17.77
CA SER A 161 -8.08 -35.29 -17.80
C SER A 161 -7.26 -36.51 -18.23
N LEU A 162 -7.38 -37.61 -17.49
CA LEU A 162 -6.77 -38.89 -17.86
C LEU A 162 -7.45 -39.54 -19.09
N SER A 163 -8.60 -39.01 -19.53
CA SER A 163 -9.42 -39.55 -20.61
C SER A 163 -9.43 -38.71 -21.89
N ALA A 164 -8.67 -37.61 -21.95
CA ALA A 164 -8.61 -36.75 -23.12
C ALA A 164 -7.43 -37.14 -24.03
N GLU A 165 -7.72 -37.44 -25.29
CA GLU A 165 -6.74 -37.90 -26.29
C GLU A 165 -5.90 -36.74 -26.87
N VAL A 166 -6.44 -35.51 -26.82
CA VAL A 166 -5.76 -34.26 -27.17
C VAL A 166 -6.05 -33.25 -26.05
N PRO A 167 -5.04 -32.61 -25.43
CA PRO A 167 -5.28 -31.53 -24.47
C PRO A 167 -5.99 -30.39 -25.19
N PRO A 168 -7.16 -29.95 -24.72
CA PRO A 168 -7.81 -28.79 -25.30
C PRO A 168 -6.95 -27.53 -25.04
N ASP A 169 -7.08 -26.53 -25.91
CA ASP A 169 -6.36 -25.26 -25.77
C ASP A 169 -6.70 -24.63 -24.40
N PHE A 170 -5.70 -24.06 -23.73
CA PHE A 170 -5.83 -23.56 -22.37
C PHE A 170 -6.94 -22.51 -22.30
N TRP A 171 -6.99 -21.57 -23.25
CA TRP A 171 -7.99 -20.51 -23.23
C TRP A 171 -9.40 -21.01 -23.58
N ASP A 172 -9.52 -22.06 -24.39
CA ASP A 172 -10.80 -22.59 -24.87
C ASP A 172 -11.45 -23.57 -23.89
N TYR A 173 -10.66 -24.19 -23.02
CA TYR A 173 -11.17 -25.14 -22.03
C TYR A 173 -11.38 -24.49 -20.67
N VAL A 174 -12.64 -24.46 -20.23
CA VAL A 174 -13.02 -24.03 -18.88
C VAL A 174 -13.19 -25.26 -17.99
N PRO A 175 -12.32 -25.47 -16.98
CA PRO A 175 -12.39 -26.65 -16.12
C PRO A 175 -13.57 -26.61 -15.15
N ILE A 176 -14.07 -27.79 -14.75
CA ILE A 176 -15.23 -27.90 -13.87
C ILE A 176 -14.92 -27.34 -12.47
N SER A 177 -13.71 -27.59 -11.95
CA SER A 177 -13.30 -27.08 -10.64
C SER A 177 -13.20 -25.55 -10.62
N GLU A 178 -12.84 -24.94 -11.76
CA GLU A 178 -12.78 -23.50 -11.92
C GLU A 178 -14.18 -22.91 -11.77
N VAL A 179 -15.14 -23.40 -12.56
CA VAL A 179 -16.54 -22.96 -12.47
C VAL A 179 -17.10 -23.14 -11.06
N ALA A 180 -16.84 -24.27 -10.41
CA ALA A 180 -17.29 -24.53 -9.05
C ALA A 180 -16.67 -23.57 -8.01
N MET A 181 -15.40 -23.20 -8.16
CA MET A 181 -14.75 -22.21 -7.31
C MET A 181 -15.28 -20.80 -7.56
N LEU A 182 -15.42 -20.40 -8.82
CA LEU A 182 -15.96 -19.09 -9.21
C LEU A 182 -17.34 -18.88 -8.60
N GLN A 183 -18.23 -19.88 -8.65
CA GLN A 183 -19.56 -19.83 -8.04
C GLN A 183 -19.49 -19.62 -6.51
N LYS A 184 -18.56 -20.28 -5.82
CA LYS A 184 -18.37 -20.09 -4.37
C LYS A 184 -17.87 -18.68 -4.03
N PHE A 185 -16.96 -18.14 -4.83
CA PHE A 185 -16.45 -16.78 -4.65
C PHE A 185 -17.54 -15.73 -4.91
N LEU A 186 -18.32 -15.89 -5.97
CA LEU A 186 -19.47 -15.03 -6.26
C LEU A 186 -20.52 -15.09 -5.14
N ALA A 187 -20.84 -16.29 -4.64
CA ALA A 187 -21.76 -16.46 -3.51
C ALA A 187 -21.24 -15.83 -2.20
N ALA A 188 -19.91 -15.76 -2.03
CA ALA A 188 -19.26 -15.07 -0.90
C ALA A 188 -19.15 -13.55 -1.08
N GLY A 189 -19.67 -12.99 -2.18
CA GLY A 189 -19.61 -11.55 -2.48
C GLY A 189 -18.24 -11.06 -2.96
N VAL A 190 -17.37 -11.97 -3.38
CA VAL A 190 -16.08 -11.63 -4.01
C VAL A 190 -16.33 -11.26 -5.47
N ASN A 191 -15.73 -10.18 -5.94
CA ASN A 191 -15.78 -9.82 -7.37
C ASN A 191 -14.84 -10.78 -8.13
N VAL A 192 -15.23 -11.27 -9.30
CA VAL A 192 -14.45 -12.30 -10.01
C VAL A 192 -14.34 -11.96 -11.49
N THR A 193 -13.16 -12.16 -12.09
CA THR A 193 -12.92 -12.02 -13.53
C THR A 193 -12.89 -13.39 -14.20
N THR A 194 -13.33 -13.44 -15.47
CA THR A 194 -13.41 -14.68 -16.25
C THR A 194 -12.23 -14.84 -17.21
N ARG A 195 -11.97 -16.08 -17.59
CA ARG A 195 -10.90 -16.50 -18.51
C ARG A 195 -10.98 -15.81 -19.87
N GLU A 196 -12.18 -15.62 -20.40
CA GLU A 196 -12.42 -14.99 -21.71
C GLU A 196 -11.99 -13.52 -21.74
N THR A 197 -12.05 -12.83 -20.58
CA THR A 197 -11.58 -11.44 -20.50
C THR A 197 -10.06 -11.36 -20.55
N LEU A 198 -9.36 -12.43 -20.14
CA LEU A 198 -7.90 -12.46 -20.02
C LEU A 198 -7.21 -13.01 -21.26
N SER A 199 -7.84 -13.91 -22.00
CA SER A 199 -7.29 -14.44 -23.26
C SER A 199 -6.97 -13.34 -24.28
N GLU A 200 -7.68 -12.20 -24.21
CA GLU A 200 -7.41 -11.03 -25.05
C GLU A 200 -6.27 -10.13 -24.53
N LEU A 201 -5.87 -10.29 -23.27
CA LEU A 201 -4.97 -9.37 -22.56
C LEU A 201 -3.61 -9.97 -22.22
N ILE A 202 -3.54 -11.29 -22.04
CA ILE A 202 -2.40 -12.01 -21.46
C ILE A 202 -2.09 -13.22 -22.34
N ASP A 203 -0.80 -13.45 -22.60
CA ASP A 203 -0.33 -14.63 -23.33
C ASP A 203 -0.42 -15.88 -22.45
N GLU A 204 -0.80 -17.03 -23.04
CA GLU A 204 -0.81 -18.33 -22.35
C GLU A 204 0.52 -18.65 -21.67
N ARG A 205 1.62 -18.24 -22.31
CA ARG A 205 2.98 -18.48 -21.81
C ARG A 205 3.25 -17.78 -20.48
N GLU A 206 2.80 -16.54 -20.32
CA GLU A 206 2.94 -15.79 -19.06
C GLU A 206 2.17 -16.51 -17.94
N VAL A 207 0.99 -17.06 -18.26
CA VAL A 207 0.19 -17.86 -17.31
C VAL A 207 0.90 -19.12 -16.86
N TYR A 208 1.56 -19.83 -17.77
CA TYR A 208 2.35 -21.00 -17.41
C TYR A 208 3.54 -20.67 -16.52
N GLU A 209 4.25 -19.57 -16.79
CA GLU A 209 5.39 -19.11 -15.98
C GLU A 209 4.92 -18.80 -14.55
N ALA A 210 3.78 -18.13 -14.40
CA ALA A 210 3.18 -17.87 -13.10
C ALA A 210 2.76 -19.16 -12.36
N ILE A 211 2.16 -20.14 -13.06
CA ILE A 211 1.80 -21.44 -12.48
C ILE A 211 3.06 -22.21 -12.01
N GLN A 212 4.18 -22.06 -12.70
CA GLN A 212 5.47 -22.66 -12.31
C GLN A 212 6.13 -21.94 -11.13
N GLY A 213 5.55 -20.86 -10.63
CA GLY A 213 6.02 -20.11 -9.47
C GLY A 213 6.90 -18.91 -9.82
N ASP A 214 6.91 -18.45 -11.07
CA ASP A 214 7.51 -17.17 -11.42
C ASP A 214 6.68 -16.02 -10.81
N LEU A 215 7.27 -15.35 -9.84
CA LEU A 215 6.66 -14.25 -9.10
C LEU A 215 6.45 -13.01 -9.98
N ASP A 216 7.35 -12.75 -10.93
CA ASP A 216 7.24 -11.57 -11.80
C ASP A 216 6.08 -11.78 -12.78
N ALA A 217 5.96 -12.97 -13.36
CA ALA A 217 4.82 -13.35 -14.20
C ALA A 217 3.49 -13.32 -13.41
N ALA A 218 3.48 -13.80 -12.16
CA ALA A 218 2.28 -13.77 -11.32
C ALA A 218 1.82 -12.34 -10.99
N VAL A 219 2.76 -11.41 -10.80
CA VAL A 219 2.47 -9.99 -10.59
C VAL A 219 1.94 -9.36 -11.88
N ASP A 220 2.53 -9.66 -13.03
CA ASP A 220 2.09 -9.13 -14.33
C ASP A 220 0.68 -9.60 -14.71
N ILE A 221 0.29 -10.83 -14.37
CA ILE A 221 -1.08 -11.37 -14.59
C ILE A 221 -2.10 -10.80 -13.61
N GLY A 222 -1.68 -10.59 -12.36
CA GLY A 222 -2.54 -10.07 -11.28
C GLY A 222 -3.09 -8.66 -11.52
N LEU A 223 -2.57 -7.97 -12.56
CA LEU A 223 -2.72 -6.54 -12.87
C LEU A 223 -2.07 -5.59 -11.84
#